data_AF-A0ABD0VZB0-F1
#
_entry.id   AF-A0ABD0VZB0-F1
#
_cell.length_a   1.000
_cell.length_b   1.000
_cell.length_c   1.000
_cell.angle_alpha   90.00
_cell.angle_beta   90.00
_cell.angle_gamma   90.00
#
_symmetry.space_group_name_H-M   'P 1'
#
loop_
_entity.id
_entity.type
_entity.pdbx_description
1 polymer ?
#
loop_
_entity_poly.entity_id
_entity_poly.type
_entity_poly.pdbx_seq_one_letter_code
_entity_poly.pdbx_strand_id
1 'polypeptide(L)' 'MYIGLNDIITEGSWEWTGSGQSSSSFTTYWKNGEPNDSGGEDCAVMETWSSDPLKSWNDVPCTRESNWVCEKNHKRCN' A
#
# COMPACT_ATOMS: atom_id res chain seq x y z
N MET A 1 -7.74 1.74 -3.72
CA MET A 1 -7.95 0.33 -3.32
C MET A 1 -6.84 -0.07 -2.36
N TYR A 2 -7.15 -0.49 -1.14
CA TYR A 2 -6.13 -0.92 -0.17
C TYR A 2 -5.38 -2.17 -0.62
N ILE A 3 -4.06 -2.17 -0.41
CA ILE A 3 -3.14 -3.26 -0.79
C ILE A 3 -2.49 -3.96 0.40
N GLY A 4 -2.87 -3.62 1.63
CA GLY A 4 -2.32 -4.25 2.83
C GLY A 4 -0.88 -3.83 3.15
N LEU A 5 -0.50 -2.61 2.79
CA LEU A 5 0.79 -1.97 3.12
C LEU A 5 0.52 -0.73 4.00
N ASN A 6 1.33 -0.53 5.04
CA ASN A 6 1.15 0.53 6.04
C ASN A 6 2.47 0.90 6.70
N ASP A 7 2.54 2.05 7.36
CA ASP A 7 3.66 2.47 8.22
C ASP A 7 3.20 2.99 9.60
N ILE A 8 1.99 2.57 10.02
CA ILE A 8 1.33 2.89 11.30
C ILE A 8 2.26 2.75 12.53
N ILE A 9 3.19 1.81 12.50
CA ILE A 9 4.11 1.54 13.62
C ILE A 9 5.31 2.48 13.62
N THR A 10 5.84 2.85 12.45
CA THR A 10 7.04 3.67 12.31
C THR A 10 6.98 4.44 11.01
N GLU A 11 6.73 5.74 11.13
CA GLU A 11 6.63 6.68 10.00
C GLU A 11 7.76 6.54 9.00
N GLY A 12 7.41 6.42 7.71
CA GLY A 12 8.34 6.21 6.60
C GLY A 12 8.88 4.78 6.48
N SER A 13 8.53 3.87 7.40
CA SER A 13 8.94 2.45 7.38
C SER A 13 7.77 1.55 7.00
N TRP A 14 7.50 1.49 5.69
CA TRP A 14 6.40 0.70 5.13
C TRP A 14 6.58 -0.81 5.29
N GLU A 15 5.55 -1.47 5.82
CA GLU A 15 5.48 -2.91 6.06
C GLU A 15 4.18 -3.54 5.53
N TRP A 16 4.31 -4.77 5.02
CA TRP A 16 3.18 -5.56 4.57
C TRP A 16 2.43 -6.18 5.75
N THR A 17 1.13 -5.94 5.80
CA THR A 17 0.23 -6.56 6.77
C THR A 17 0.33 -8.10 6.70
N GLY A 18 0.23 -8.75 7.86
CA GLY A 18 0.36 -10.20 8.02
C GLY A 18 1.80 -10.70 8.11
N SER A 19 2.70 -10.26 7.22
CA SER A 19 4.12 -10.72 7.25
C SER A 19 5.05 -9.81 8.05
N GLY A 20 4.73 -8.51 8.17
CA GLY A 20 5.61 -7.48 8.74
C GLY A 20 6.86 -7.23 7.89
N GLN A 21 6.91 -7.73 6.65
CA GLN A 21 8.07 -7.53 5.79
C GLN A 21 8.12 -6.10 5.29
N SER A 22 9.32 -5.50 5.34
CA SER A 22 9.55 -4.16 4.81
C SER A 22 9.33 -4.11 3.30
N SER A 23 8.69 -3.04 2.85
CA SER A 23 8.47 -2.72 1.44
C SER A 23 9.50 -1.73 0.87
N SER A 24 10.62 -1.50 1.56
CA SER A 24 11.66 -0.53 1.17
C SER A 24 12.23 -0.73 -0.24
N SER A 25 12.22 -1.96 -0.77
CA SER A 25 12.67 -2.26 -2.14
C SER A 25 11.65 -1.90 -3.24
N PHE A 26 10.41 -1.56 -2.89
CA PHE A 26 9.30 -1.37 -3.83
C PHE A 26 8.96 0.10 -4.08
N THR A 27 9.96 0.99 -4.05
CA THR A 27 9.77 2.44 -4.23
C THR A 27 9.21 2.83 -5.59
N THR A 28 9.40 1.99 -6.61
CA THR A 28 8.96 2.26 -7.97
C THR A 28 7.47 2.53 -8.03
N TYR A 29 6.63 1.79 -7.28
CA TYR A 29 5.17 1.80 -7.39
C TYR A 29 4.48 3.07 -6.85
N TRP A 30 5.17 3.84 -6.00
CA TRP A 30 4.67 5.11 -5.49
C TRP A 30 4.51 6.14 -6.62
N LYS A 31 3.37 6.83 -6.61
CA LYS A 31 3.16 8.01 -7.45
C LYS A 31 4.27 9.03 -7.20
N ASN A 32 4.52 9.90 -8.18
CA ASN A 32 5.47 10.98 -8.00
C ASN A 32 5.03 11.88 -6.84
N GLY A 33 5.90 12.06 -5.86
CA GLY A 33 5.63 12.83 -4.66
C GLY A 33 5.12 12.00 -3.48
N GLU A 34 4.75 10.74 -3.68
CA GLU A 34 4.31 9.84 -2.60
C GLU A 34 5.44 8.89 -2.15
N PRO A 35 5.38 8.36 -0.92
CA PRO A 35 4.45 8.76 0.15
C PRO A 35 4.83 10.14 0.73
N ASN A 36 3.85 10.93 1.15
CA ASN A 36 4.04 12.33 1.57
C ASN A 36 3.58 12.65 2.99
N ASP A 37 2.90 11.72 3.66
CA ASP A 37 2.30 11.85 4.99
C ASP A 37 1.46 13.13 5.15
N SER A 38 0.58 13.41 4.18
CA SER A 38 -0.22 14.64 4.18
C SER A 38 -1.37 14.53 5.19
N GLY A 39 -1.03 14.75 6.46
CA GLY A 39 -1.98 14.79 7.56
C GLY A 39 -2.13 13.47 8.31
N GLY A 40 -1.09 12.64 8.38
CA GLY A 40 -1.11 11.35 9.09
C GLY A 40 -1.66 10.23 8.19
N GLU A 41 -0.98 9.96 7.09
CA GLU A 41 -1.44 9.08 6.01
C GLU A 41 -0.87 7.67 6.09
N ASP A 42 -1.15 6.91 7.14
CA ASP A 42 -0.38 5.68 7.41
C ASP A 42 -0.75 4.42 6.58
N CYS A 43 -1.66 4.52 5.61
CA CYS A 43 -2.19 3.36 4.86
C CYS A 43 -2.07 3.51 3.34
N ALA A 44 -1.52 2.48 2.67
CA ALA A 44 -1.34 2.51 1.23
C ALA A 44 -2.58 2.07 0.45
N VAL A 45 -2.91 2.82 -0.59
CA VAL A 45 -3.87 2.47 -1.62
C VAL A 45 -3.21 2.44 -3.00
N MET A 46 -3.66 1.53 -3.85
CA MET A 46 -3.47 1.59 -5.29
C MET A 46 -4.61 2.39 -5.91
N GLU A 47 -4.27 3.46 -6.63
CA GLU A 47 -5.17 4.31 -7.40
C GLU A 47 -5.42 3.67 -8.78
N THR A 48 -6.60 3.08 -8.97
CA THR A 48 -6.93 2.24 -10.15
C THR A 48 -7.09 3.02 -11.45
N TRP A 49 -7.13 4.35 -11.36
CA TRP A 49 -7.21 5.28 -12.49
C TRP A 49 -5.84 5.81 -12.93
N SER A 50 -4.74 5.40 -12.30
CA SER A 50 -3.41 5.78 -12.78
C SER A 50 -3.15 5.22 -14.18
N SER A 51 -2.60 6.05 -15.07
CA SER A 51 -2.21 5.65 -16.43
C SER A 51 -0.92 4.83 -16.46
N ASP A 52 -0.09 4.95 -15.42
CA ASP A 52 1.12 4.16 -15.24
C ASP A 52 0.93 3.19 -14.06
N PRO A 53 0.85 1.87 -14.32
CA PRO A 53 0.65 0.89 -13.25
C PRO A 53 1.82 0.87 -12.26
N LEU A 54 3.01 1.30 -12.68
CA LEU A 54 4.19 1.44 -11.83
C LEU A 54 4.18 2.76 -11.05
N LYS A 55 3.21 3.65 -11.21
CA LYS A 55 3.11 4.91 -10.48
C LYS A 55 1.67 5.09 -9.98
N SER A 56 1.23 4.17 -9.14
CA SER A 56 -0.17 4.04 -8.76
C SER A 56 -0.41 4.03 -7.25
N TRP A 57 0.62 3.92 -6.41
CA TRP A 57 0.42 3.88 -4.96
C TRP A 57 0.38 5.29 -4.35
N ASN A 58 -0.47 5.44 -3.34
CA ASN A 58 -0.65 6.62 -2.50
C ASN A 58 -0.78 6.18 -1.06
N ASP A 59 -0.18 6.92 -0.15
CA ASP A 59 -0.48 6.89 1.27
C ASP A 59 -1.76 7.71 1.52
N VAL A 60 -2.61 7.28 2.44
CA VAL A 60 -3.84 7.99 2.82
C VAL A 60 -4.18 7.75 4.28
N PRO A 61 -5.02 8.59 4.92
CA PRO A 61 -5.49 8.30 6.27
C PRO A 61 -6.20 6.95 6.25
N CYS A 62 -5.87 6.09 7.20
CA CYS A 62 -6.42 4.74 7.28
C CYS A 62 -7.97 4.72 7.42
N THR A 63 -8.58 5.84 7.80
CA THR A 63 -10.03 6.02 7.88
C THR A 63 -10.71 6.35 6.55
N ARG A 64 -9.96 6.56 5.46
CA ARG A 64 -10.52 6.83 4.13
C ARG A 64 -11.35 5.62 3.67
N GLU A 65 -12.53 5.85 3.12
CA GLU A 65 -13.29 4.74 2.50
C GLU A 65 -12.67 4.35 1.15
N SER A 66 -12.35 3.07 0.97
CA SER A 66 -11.87 2.52 -0.30
C SER A 66 -12.16 1.03 -0.39
N ASN A 67 -12.24 0.51 -1.62
CA ASN A 67 -12.22 -0.94 -1.86
C ASN A 67 -10.89 -1.53 -1.38
N TRP A 68 -10.84 -2.84 -1.14
CA TRP A 68 -9.62 -3.54 -0.74
C TRP A 68 -9.48 -4.87 -1.48
N VAL A 69 -8.25 -5.38 -1.54
CA VAL A 69 -7.95 -6.72 -2.05
C VAL A 69 -7.44 -7.61 -0.92
N CYS A 70 -7.81 -8.89 -0.94
CA CYS A 70 -7.32 -9.89 0.00
C CYS A 70 -6.38 -10.87 -0.72
N GLU A 71 -5.27 -11.22 -0.06
CA GLU A 71 -4.41 -12.32 -0.49
C GLU A 71 -4.80 -13.61 0.24
N LYS A 72 -4.78 -14.75 -0.48
CA LYS A 72 -4.86 -16.08 0.13
C LYS A 72 -3.98 -17.07 -0.62
N ASN A 73 -3.40 -18.01 0.11
CA ASN A 73 -2.71 -19.13 -0.51
C ASN A 73 -3.65 -19.96 -1.38
N HIS A 74 -3.25 -20.19 -2.63
CA HIS A 74 -3.99 -21.09 -3.51
C HIS A 74 -3.75 -22.53 -3.07
N LYS A 75 -4.81 -23.24 -2.65
CA LYS A 75 -4.72 -24.68 -2.40
C LYS A 75 -4.52 -25.39 -3.72
N ARG A 76 -3.44 -26.15 -3.85
CA ARG A 76 -3.27 -27.04 -5.01
C ARG A 76 -4.31 -28.16 -4.91
N CYS A 77 -5.08 -28.34 -5.97
CA CYS A 77 -5.89 -29.54 -6.15
C CYS A 77 -4.94 -30.67 -6.57
N ASN A 78 -4.95 -31.78 -5.83
CA ASN A 78 -4.29 -33.02 -6.23
C ASN A 78 -5.26 -33.86 -7.06
#